data_AF-A0AA35JHT3-F1
#
_entry.id   AF-A0AA35JHT3-F1
#
_cell.length_a   1.000
_cell.length_b   1.000
_cell.length_c   1.000
_cell.angle_alpha   90.00
_cell.angle_beta   90.00
_cell.angle_gamma   90.00
#
_symmetry.space_group_name_H-M   'P 1'
#
loop_
_entity.id
_entity.type
_entity.pdbx_description
1 polymer ?
#
loop_
_entity_poly.entity_id
_entity_poly.type
_entity_poly.pdbx_seq_one_letter_code
_entity_poly.pdbx_strand_id
1 'polypeptide(L)'
;MDPTKAPDFKPPQPNEELQPPPDPKHTIPKSGPIVPYVLADYNSSIDAPFNLDIYKTLSSRKKTANSSNRMDHIPLNTSDFQPLSRDVSSEEESEGQSNGIDSKLQNATTTNNLGVLKSQIADLEEVPHTIVRQARTIEDYEFPVHRLTKKLQDPEKLPLIIVACGSFSPITYLHLRMFEMALDDINEQTRFEVVGGYFSPVSDNYQKRGLAPAYHRVRMCELACERTSSWLMVDAWESLQSSYTRTAKVLDHFNHEINIKRRGISTVDGQKMGVKIMLLAGGDLIESMGEPHVWADSDLHHILGNYGCLIVERTGSDVRSFLLSHDIMYEHRRNILIIKQLIYNDISSTKVRLFIRRGMSVQYLLPNSVIRYIQEYNLYINQSEPVKQVLDSKE
;
A
#
# COMPACT_ATOMS: atom_id res chain seq x y z
N MET A 1 -9.56 -9.27 -7.29
CA MET A 1 -9.83 -10.66 -6.93
C MET A 1 -11.31 -10.88 -7.10
N ASP A 2 -11.76 -11.04 -8.35
CA ASP A 2 -13.17 -11.20 -8.69
C ASP A 2 -13.43 -12.71 -8.79
N PRO A 3 -14.13 -13.32 -7.82
CA PRO A 3 -14.30 -14.76 -7.74
C PRO A 3 -14.82 -15.41 -9.03
N THR A 4 -15.60 -14.69 -9.86
CA THR A 4 -16.13 -15.21 -11.14
C THR A 4 -15.08 -15.66 -12.14
N LYS A 5 -13.83 -15.19 -11.96
CA LYS A 5 -12.73 -15.52 -12.86
C LYS A 5 -12.09 -16.88 -12.52
N ALA A 6 -12.47 -17.51 -11.41
CA ALA A 6 -12.03 -18.85 -11.05
C ALA A 6 -12.79 -19.94 -11.84
N PRO A 7 -12.13 -21.04 -12.23
CA PRO A 7 -12.67 -22.09 -13.11
C PRO A 7 -13.66 -23.01 -12.38
N ASP A 8 -13.48 -23.15 -11.08
CA ASP A 8 -14.30 -23.88 -10.12
C ASP A 8 -15.28 -22.95 -9.40
N PHE A 9 -15.41 -21.70 -9.87
CA PHE A 9 -16.34 -20.74 -9.31
C PHE A 9 -17.76 -21.29 -9.40
N LYS A 10 -18.29 -21.63 -8.24
CA LYS A 10 -19.71 -21.84 -8.06
C LYS A 10 -20.26 -20.57 -7.43
N PRO A 11 -21.32 -19.98 -8.02
CA PRO A 11 -22.09 -18.95 -7.35
C PRO A 11 -22.37 -19.38 -5.91
N PRO A 12 -22.08 -18.53 -4.91
CA PRO A 12 -22.28 -18.89 -3.53
C PRO A 12 -23.76 -19.25 -3.33
N GLN A 13 -24.01 -20.45 -2.80
CA GLN A 13 -25.38 -20.83 -2.44
C GLN A 13 -25.81 -20.04 -1.19
N PRO A 14 -27.10 -19.71 -1.01
CA PRO A 14 -27.58 -18.90 0.12
C PRO A 14 -27.19 -19.41 1.52
N ASN A 15 -26.84 -20.70 1.64
CA ASN A 15 -26.44 -21.37 2.89
C ASN A 15 -25.09 -22.11 2.77
N GLU A 16 -24.20 -21.72 1.86
CA GLU A 16 -22.90 -22.36 1.72
C GLU A 16 -21.95 -21.96 2.86
N GLU A 17 -21.71 -22.87 3.80
CA GLU A 17 -20.71 -22.67 4.84
C GLU A 17 -19.29 -22.80 4.29
N LEU A 18 -18.44 -21.86 4.69
CA LEU A 18 -17.00 -21.85 4.41
C LEU A 18 -16.33 -23.09 5.01
N GLN A 19 -15.51 -23.79 4.23
CA GLN A 19 -14.62 -24.84 4.73
C GLN A 19 -13.15 -24.55 4.44
N PRO A 20 -12.28 -24.35 5.46
CA PRO A 20 -12.64 -24.24 6.88
C PRO A 20 -13.51 -22.99 7.15
N PRO A 21 -14.29 -23.00 8.24
CA PRO A 21 -15.09 -21.84 8.63
C PRO A 21 -14.17 -20.64 8.92
N PRO A 22 -14.66 -19.41 8.72
CA PRO A 22 -13.88 -18.22 9.01
C PRO A 22 -13.62 -18.11 10.51
N ASP A 23 -12.59 -17.33 10.85
CA ASP A 23 -12.23 -17.08 12.24
C ASP A 23 -13.43 -16.47 12.98
N PRO A 24 -13.80 -17.01 14.16
CA PRO A 24 -14.97 -16.53 14.87
C PRO A 24 -14.74 -15.11 15.38
N LYS A 25 -15.75 -14.24 15.33
CA LYS A 25 -15.64 -12.79 15.65
C LYS A 25 -14.93 -12.43 16.96
N HIS A 26 -14.87 -13.34 17.94
CA HIS A 26 -14.18 -13.13 19.21
C HIS A 26 -12.65 -13.16 19.11
N THR A 27 -12.08 -13.79 18.07
CA THR A 27 -10.64 -13.79 17.79
C THR A 27 -10.18 -12.54 17.06
N ILE A 28 -11.12 -11.75 16.53
CA ILE A 28 -10.86 -10.50 15.82
C ILE A 28 -10.98 -9.34 16.81
N PRO A 29 -10.00 -8.42 16.87
CA PRO A 29 -10.06 -7.26 17.75
C PRO A 29 -11.30 -6.39 17.46
N LYS A 30 -12.00 -5.96 18.53
CA LYS A 30 -13.13 -5.03 18.45
C LYS A 30 -12.67 -3.57 18.27
N SER A 31 -11.70 -3.32 17.40
CA SER A 31 -11.35 -1.96 17.01
C SER A 31 -12.56 -1.37 16.29
N GLY A 32 -13.11 -0.29 16.86
CA GLY A 32 -14.31 0.37 16.36
C GLY A 32 -14.18 0.83 14.89
N PRO A 33 -15.27 1.35 14.30
CA PRO A 33 -15.26 1.83 12.91
C PRO A 33 -14.16 2.87 12.67
N ILE A 34 -13.84 3.13 11.41
CA ILE A 34 -12.88 4.18 11.01
C ILE A 34 -13.50 5.51 11.42
N VAL A 35 -13.14 6.00 12.60
CA VAL A 35 -13.60 7.31 13.08
C VAL A 35 -12.64 8.36 12.53
N PRO A 36 -13.15 9.39 11.84
CA PRO A 36 -12.35 10.54 11.47
C PRO A 36 -11.62 11.10 12.69
N TYR A 37 -10.36 11.50 12.54
CA TYR A 37 -9.62 12.19 13.59
C TYR A 37 -10.29 13.53 13.88
N VAL A 38 -11.10 13.61 14.95
CA VAL A 38 -11.75 14.85 15.36
C VAL A 38 -10.80 15.59 16.31
N LEU A 39 -10.21 16.69 15.84
CA LEU A 39 -9.33 17.59 16.63
C LEU A 39 -9.94 18.07 17.96
N ALA A 40 -11.26 17.99 18.12
CA ALA A 40 -11.95 18.36 19.36
C ALA A 40 -11.54 17.50 20.57
N ASP A 41 -11.05 16.28 20.36
CA ASP A 41 -10.61 15.40 21.44
C ASP A 41 -9.36 15.95 22.17
N TYR A 42 -8.54 16.79 21.49
CA TYR A 42 -7.40 17.50 22.08
C TYR A 42 -7.78 18.78 22.83
N ASN A 43 -8.91 19.42 22.48
CA ASN A 43 -9.30 20.74 22.99
C ASN A 43 -10.24 20.69 24.19
N SER A 44 -10.72 19.50 24.57
CA SER A 44 -11.62 19.33 25.72
C SER A 44 -11.01 19.82 27.06
N SER A 45 -9.67 19.90 27.17
CA SER A 45 -8.97 20.50 28.31
C SER A 45 -8.73 22.01 28.20
N ILE A 46 -8.81 22.59 27.00
CA ILE A 46 -8.63 24.04 26.76
C ILE A 46 -9.93 24.81 27.00
N ASP A 47 -11.07 24.21 26.63
CA ASP A 47 -12.41 24.78 26.82
C ASP A 47 -13.04 24.41 28.18
N ALA A 48 -12.30 23.70 29.03
CA ALA A 48 -12.73 23.46 30.40
C ALA A 48 -12.77 24.82 31.14
N PRO A 49 -13.92 25.23 31.72
CA PRO A 49 -13.98 26.48 32.46
C PRO A 49 -12.97 26.45 33.60
N PHE A 50 -12.12 27.48 33.67
CA PHE A 50 -11.17 27.65 34.77
C PHE A 50 -11.93 27.54 36.10
N ASN A 51 -11.58 26.53 36.89
CA ASN A 51 -12.16 26.35 38.22
C ASN A 51 -11.53 27.38 39.17
N LEU A 52 -12.07 28.59 39.15
CA LEU A 52 -11.55 29.76 39.89
C LEU A 52 -11.86 29.74 41.40
N ASP A 53 -12.41 28.65 41.94
CA ASP A 53 -12.82 28.58 43.35
C ASP A 53 -11.70 28.23 44.35
N ILE A 54 -10.44 28.10 43.92
CA ILE A 54 -9.32 27.76 44.83
C ILE A 54 -8.69 28.98 45.53
N TYR A 55 -9.04 30.23 45.18
CA TYR A 55 -8.36 31.42 45.74
C TYR A 55 -9.23 32.40 46.54
N LYS A 56 -10.40 32.00 47.06
CA LYS A 56 -11.20 32.86 47.96
C LYS A 56 -10.85 32.78 49.44
N THR A 57 -9.77 32.08 49.80
CA THR A 57 -9.23 32.12 51.16
C THR A 57 -7.75 32.45 51.06
N LEU A 58 -7.42 33.72 50.89
CA LEU A 58 -6.23 34.37 51.45
C LEU A 58 -6.22 35.86 51.10
N SER A 59 -6.01 36.67 52.14
CA SER A 59 -5.56 38.05 52.06
C SER A 59 -6.60 39.16 51.85
N SER A 60 -7.39 39.37 52.91
CA SER A 60 -7.59 40.74 53.40
C SER A 60 -6.26 41.32 53.89
N ARG A 61 -5.58 42.19 53.11
CA ARG A 61 -4.68 43.22 53.68
C ARG A 61 -4.34 44.36 52.71
N LYS A 62 -4.76 45.55 53.15
CA LYS A 62 -4.49 46.96 52.77
C LYS A 62 -3.34 47.33 51.80
N LYS A 63 -3.72 48.22 50.87
CA LYS A 63 -3.13 49.52 50.42
C LYS A 63 -1.59 49.67 50.33
N THR A 64 -1.10 50.10 49.14
CA THR A 64 -0.60 51.47 48.85
C THR A 64 -0.33 51.66 47.34
N ALA A 65 -0.49 52.90 46.88
CA ALA A 65 -0.38 53.34 45.48
C ALA A 65 1.08 53.51 45.00
N ASN A 66 1.34 53.30 43.70
CA ASN A 66 1.94 54.34 42.85
C ASN A 66 1.94 53.99 41.34
N SER A 67 1.89 55.07 40.57
CA SER A 67 1.82 55.22 39.12
C SER A 67 3.08 54.75 38.36
N SER A 68 2.91 54.12 37.19
CA SER A 68 3.44 54.60 35.90
C SER A 68 3.14 53.62 34.75
N ASN A 69 2.62 54.17 33.65
CA ASN A 69 2.36 53.47 32.39
C ASN A 69 3.69 53.14 31.68
N ARG A 70 3.90 51.88 31.28
CA ARG A 70 4.83 51.49 30.21
C ARG A 70 4.13 50.51 29.27
N MET A 71 4.07 50.88 28.00
CA MET A 71 3.76 49.99 26.88
C MET A 71 5.09 49.44 26.36
N ASP A 72 5.26 48.12 26.39
CA ASP A 72 6.41 47.44 25.79
C ASP A 72 6.03 46.94 24.39
N HIS A 73 6.70 47.49 23.37
CA HIS A 73 6.64 47.07 21.98
C HIS A 73 7.76 46.07 21.66
N ILE A 74 7.43 45.02 20.93
CA ILE A 74 8.34 43.98 20.43
C ILE A 74 9.09 44.51 19.18
N PRO A 75 10.43 44.46 19.08
CA PRO A 75 11.16 44.92 17.89
C PRO A 75 11.21 43.84 16.80
N LEU A 76 10.82 44.22 15.57
CA LEU A 76 11.04 43.46 14.33
C LEU A 76 12.43 43.79 13.78
N ASN A 77 13.26 42.76 13.58
CA ASN A 77 14.60 42.90 13.02
C ASN A 77 14.53 42.76 11.48
N THR A 78 14.64 43.87 10.77
CA THR A 78 14.64 43.94 9.30
C THR A 78 16.06 44.14 8.78
N SER A 79 16.81 43.05 8.64
CA SER A 79 18.02 43.00 7.83
C SER A 79 18.24 41.56 7.40
N ASP A 80 17.74 41.21 6.21
CA ASP A 80 18.34 40.25 5.27
C ASP A 80 17.32 40.00 4.14
N PHE A 81 17.11 41.04 3.33
CA PHE A 81 16.48 40.94 2.02
C PHE A 81 17.31 41.78 1.05
N GLN A 82 17.91 41.14 0.05
CA GLN A 82 18.20 41.72 -1.27
C GLN A 82 18.49 40.59 -2.29
N PRO A 83 18.36 40.85 -3.61
CA PRO A 83 17.43 40.10 -4.45
C PRO A 83 18.08 39.37 -5.64
N LEU A 84 17.24 38.61 -6.34
CA LEU A 84 17.48 37.98 -7.65
C LEU A 84 17.81 39.02 -8.74
N SER A 85 18.86 38.75 -9.52
CA SER A 85 19.09 39.36 -10.83
C SER A 85 19.64 38.34 -11.84
N ARG A 86 19.43 38.68 -13.11
CA ARG A 86 19.20 37.83 -14.28
C ARG A 86 20.27 38.06 -15.37
N ASP A 87 20.59 37.00 -16.11
CA ASP A 87 21.19 36.85 -17.47
C ASP A 87 22.32 37.79 -17.96
N VAL A 88 23.48 37.23 -18.36
CA VAL A 88 24.23 37.59 -19.61
C VAL A 88 25.08 36.39 -20.12
N SER A 89 25.02 36.17 -21.44
CA SER A 89 25.72 35.17 -22.28
C SER A 89 27.13 35.64 -22.72
N SER A 90 28.11 34.73 -22.91
CA SER A 90 29.01 34.65 -24.09
C SER A 90 30.09 33.53 -24.02
N GLU A 91 30.31 32.93 -25.19
CA GLU A 91 31.40 32.08 -25.75
C GLU A 91 32.82 32.69 -25.54
N GLU A 92 34.01 32.09 -25.72
CA GLU A 92 34.57 30.90 -26.42
C GLU A 92 36.08 30.76 -26.01
N GLU A 93 36.67 29.55 -26.21
CA GLU A 93 38.10 29.21 -26.55
C GLU A 93 39.31 29.71 -25.71
N SER A 94 40.50 29.09 -25.64
CA SER A 94 41.10 27.76 -25.92
C SER A 94 42.57 27.78 -25.40
N GLU A 95 43.34 26.72 -25.68
CA GLU A 95 44.77 26.42 -25.37
C GLU A 95 45.05 25.76 -24.00
N GLY A 96 45.69 24.59 -23.88
CA GLY A 96 46.46 23.78 -24.82
C GLY A 96 47.80 23.41 -24.16
N GLN A 97 48.00 22.14 -23.77
CA GLN A 97 49.34 21.56 -23.72
C GLN A 97 49.32 20.03 -23.78
N SER A 98 50.09 19.55 -24.74
CA SER A 98 50.29 18.19 -25.21
C SER A 98 51.37 17.46 -24.42
N ASN A 99 51.28 16.13 -24.40
CA ASN A 99 52.43 15.24 -24.65
C ASN A 99 51.93 13.83 -25.04
N GLY A 100 52.49 13.33 -26.15
CA GLY A 100 52.32 11.98 -26.72
C GLY A 100 53.00 10.88 -25.90
N ILE A 101 53.14 9.62 -26.31
CA ILE A 101 52.75 8.78 -27.46
C ILE A 101 52.93 7.35 -26.90
N ASP A 102 52.03 6.40 -27.16
CA ASP A 102 52.45 5.11 -27.72
C ASP A 102 51.30 4.21 -28.17
N SER A 103 51.51 3.67 -29.37
CA SER A 103 50.62 2.82 -30.16
C SER A 103 50.70 1.34 -29.77
N LYS A 104 49.56 0.65 -29.76
CA LYS A 104 49.42 -0.72 -30.30
C LYS A 104 47.94 -1.06 -30.54
N LEU A 105 47.56 -0.98 -31.82
CA LEU A 105 46.26 -1.34 -32.36
C LEU A 105 46.32 -2.80 -32.83
N GLN A 106 45.48 -3.69 -32.31
CA GLN A 106 45.11 -4.93 -32.99
C GLN A 106 43.60 -5.17 -32.87
N ASN A 107 42.94 -4.92 -34.01
CA ASN A 107 41.71 -5.52 -34.55
C ASN A 107 40.57 -5.85 -33.58
N ALA A 108 39.69 -4.87 -33.34
CA ALA A 108 38.29 -5.11 -33.02
C ALA A 108 37.44 -4.78 -34.26
N THR A 109 36.72 -5.77 -34.77
CA THR A 109 35.75 -5.61 -35.86
C THR A 109 34.56 -4.80 -35.36
N THR A 110 34.54 -3.52 -35.67
CA THR A 110 33.49 -2.57 -35.29
C THR A 110 32.23 -2.81 -36.11
N THR A 111 31.24 -3.51 -35.55
CA THR A 111 29.84 -3.27 -35.91
C THR A 111 29.30 -2.19 -34.98
N ASN A 112 29.28 -0.95 -35.48
CA ASN A 112 28.62 0.18 -34.83
C ASN A 112 27.12 -0.07 -34.76
N ASN A 113 26.65 -0.56 -33.61
CA ASN A 113 25.26 -0.38 -33.18
C ASN A 113 25.25 0.70 -32.10
N LEU A 114 25.01 1.94 -32.52
CA LEU A 114 24.69 3.06 -31.63
C LEU A 114 23.27 2.85 -31.11
N GLY A 115 23.14 2.05 -30.06
CA GLY A 115 21.90 1.82 -29.33
C GLY A 115 22.22 1.69 -27.84
N VAL A 116 21.42 2.32 -26.98
CA VAL A 116 21.54 2.18 -25.53
C VAL A 116 21.49 0.69 -25.18
N LEU A 117 22.62 0.14 -24.70
CA LEU A 117 22.70 -1.23 -24.20
C LEU A 117 21.73 -1.37 -23.01
N LYS A 118 20.60 -2.05 -23.22
CA LYS A 118 19.49 -2.17 -22.25
C LYS A 118 19.81 -3.02 -21.01
N SER A 119 21.03 -3.47 -20.80
CA SER A 119 21.39 -4.31 -19.67
C SER A 119 22.83 -4.06 -19.21
N GLN A 120 23.04 -2.97 -18.47
CA GLN A 120 24.13 -2.91 -17.51
C GLN A 120 23.62 -3.45 -16.17
N ILE A 121 24.19 -4.60 -15.81
CA ILE A 121 23.70 -5.60 -14.87
C ILE A 121 24.20 -5.22 -13.47
N ALA A 122 23.26 -4.94 -12.58
CA ALA A 122 23.50 -5.04 -11.15
C ALA A 122 22.76 -6.30 -10.71
N ASP A 123 23.45 -7.18 -9.98
CA ASP A 123 22.98 -8.52 -9.65
C ASP A 123 21.55 -8.50 -9.10
N LEU A 124 20.71 -9.31 -9.74
CA LEU A 124 19.31 -9.56 -9.38
C LEU A 124 19.18 -10.31 -8.05
N GLU A 125 20.30 -10.80 -7.53
CA GLU A 125 20.39 -11.77 -6.46
C GLU A 125 21.07 -11.27 -5.18
N GLU A 126 21.54 -10.02 -5.13
CA GLU A 126 21.88 -9.41 -3.84
C GLU A 126 20.57 -9.07 -3.10
N VAL A 127 20.03 -10.13 -2.48
CA VAL A 127 19.08 -10.04 -1.39
C VAL A 127 19.81 -9.29 -0.28
N PRO A 128 19.29 -8.15 0.22
CA PRO A 128 19.81 -7.58 1.45
C PRO A 128 19.87 -8.71 2.48
N HIS A 129 21.03 -8.98 3.08
CA HIS A 129 21.31 -10.21 3.85
C HIS A 129 20.33 -10.50 5.02
N THR A 130 19.37 -9.61 5.27
CA THR A 130 18.35 -9.67 6.30
C THR A 130 16.95 -10.09 5.81
N ILE A 131 16.72 -10.22 4.49
CA ILE A 131 15.39 -10.55 3.93
C ILE A 131 15.32 -12.03 3.55
N VAL A 132 14.43 -12.79 4.19
CA VAL A 132 14.16 -14.19 3.87
C VAL A 132 13.13 -14.26 2.74
N ARG A 133 13.43 -15.04 1.68
CA ARG A 133 12.51 -15.28 0.57
C ARG A 133 11.33 -16.13 1.01
N GLN A 134 10.17 -15.89 0.43
CA GLN A 134 8.95 -16.65 0.68
C GLN A 134 9.05 -18.09 0.18
N ALA A 135 8.37 -18.98 0.90
CA ALA A 135 8.36 -20.41 0.63
C ALA A 135 7.71 -20.76 -0.71
N ARG A 136 8.11 -21.90 -1.27
CA ARG A 136 7.52 -22.48 -2.50
C ARG A 136 6.52 -23.61 -2.21
N THR A 137 6.46 -24.04 -0.97
CA THR A 137 5.69 -25.18 -0.45
C THR A 137 5.07 -24.75 0.88
N ILE A 138 3.95 -25.36 1.26
CA ILE A 138 3.25 -24.99 2.50
C ILE A 138 4.01 -25.47 3.74
N GLU A 139 4.82 -26.53 3.62
CA GLU A 139 5.62 -27.11 4.70
C GLU A 139 6.75 -26.18 5.15
N ASP A 140 7.32 -25.42 4.21
CA ASP A 140 8.42 -24.48 4.46
C ASP A 140 7.92 -23.06 4.73
N TYR A 141 6.59 -22.87 4.77
CA TYR A 141 5.97 -21.56 4.93
C TYR A 141 6.17 -20.97 6.33
N GLU A 142 6.66 -19.73 6.36
CA GLU A 142 6.68 -18.89 7.56
C GLU A 142 6.07 -17.53 7.26
N PHE A 143 5.18 -17.06 8.15
CA PHE A 143 4.55 -15.76 8.02
C PHE A 143 5.60 -14.61 8.10
N PRO A 144 5.67 -13.74 7.08
CA PRO A 144 6.68 -12.69 7.01
C PRO A 144 6.48 -11.63 8.09
N VAL A 145 7.52 -11.37 8.89
CA VAL A 145 7.48 -10.35 9.97
C VAL A 145 8.68 -9.39 9.98
N HIS A 146 9.57 -9.50 9.00
CA HIS A 146 10.85 -8.79 9.00
C HIS A 146 10.71 -7.25 8.96
N ARG A 147 9.55 -6.73 8.51
CA ARG A 147 9.20 -5.29 8.51
C ARG A 147 7.96 -4.97 9.36
N LEU A 148 7.47 -5.92 10.15
CA LEU A 148 6.33 -5.70 11.05
C LEU A 148 6.80 -4.93 12.29
N THR A 149 6.20 -3.76 12.53
CA THR A 149 6.48 -2.96 13.72
C THR A 149 6.07 -3.70 14.98
N LYS A 150 6.99 -3.89 15.94
CA LYS A 150 6.76 -4.68 17.17
C LYS A 150 6.19 -3.87 18.34
N LYS A 151 6.37 -2.55 18.29
CA LYS A 151 5.96 -1.61 19.33
C LYS A 151 5.32 -0.37 18.69
N LEU A 152 4.14 -0.02 19.17
CA LEU A 152 3.42 1.18 18.76
C LEU A 152 4.20 2.44 19.15
N GLN A 153 4.26 3.42 18.26
CA GLN A 153 4.95 4.69 18.52
C GLN A 153 4.07 5.65 19.31
N ASP A 154 2.80 5.76 18.93
CA ASP A 154 1.83 6.65 19.54
C ASP A 154 0.84 5.87 20.44
N PRO A 155 0.85 6.07 21.77
CA PRO A 155 -0.02 5.32 22.69
C PRO A 155 -1.51 5.62 22.49
N GLU A 156 -1.87 6.72 21.84
CA GLU A 156 -3.27 7.05 21.57
C GLU A 156 -3.80 6.39 20.30
N LYS A 157 -2.91 5.91 19.42
CA LYS A 157 -3.31 5.27 18.16
C LYS A 157 -3.63 3.79 18.34
N LEU A 158 -4.32 3.25 17.35
CA LEU A 158 -4.62 1.83 17.24
C LEU A 158 -3.75 1.20 16.14
N PRO A 159 -3.13 0.02 16.36
CA PRO A 159 -2.31 -0.62 15.35
C PRO A 159 -3.18 -1.15 14.19
N LEU A 160 -2.74 -0.90 12.97
CA LEU A 160 -3.40 -1.32 11.73
C LEU A 160 -2.40 -1.98 10.78
N ILE A 161 -2.77 -3.10 10.17
CA ILE A 161 -2.08 -3.62 8.99
C ILE A 161 -2.97 -3.53 7.75
N ILE A 162 -2.30 -3.30 6.61
CA ILE A 162 -2.94 -3.17 5.32
C ILE A 162 -2.61 -4.40 4.48
N VAL A 163 -3.63 -5.06 3.91
CA VAL A 163 -3.46 -6.26 3.09
C VAL A 163 -4.02 -6.00 1.70
N ALA A 164 -3.22 -6.16 0.65
CA ALA A 164 -3.67 -6.10 -0.73
C ALA A 164 -3.68 -7.51 -1.35
N CYS A 165 -4.86 -8.07 -1.57
CA CYS A 165 -5.04 -9.33 -2.29
C CYS A 165 -5.16 -9.06 -3.80
N GLY A 166 -4.41 -9.79 -4.63
CA GLY A 166 -4.39 -9.50 -6.05
C GLY A 166 -3.66 -10.50 -6.92
N SER A 167 -3.86 -10.38 -8.23
CA SER A 167 -3.12 -11.21 -9.18
C SER A 167 -1.64 -10.83 -9.24
N PHE A 168 -1.31 -9.54 -9.27
CA PHE A 168 0.05 -9.02 -9.41
C PHE A 168 0.84 -9.69 -10.57
N SER A 169 0.24 -9.70 -11.77
CA SER A 169 0.75 -10.43 -12.93
C SER A 169 1.05 -9.49 -14.12
N PRO A 170 2.10 -8.64 -14.05
CA PRO A 170 3.01 -8.44 -12.92
C PRO A 170 2.51 -7.35 -11.95
N ILE A 171 3.14 -7.24 -10.78
CA ILE A 171 3.06 -6.04 -9.91
C ILE A 171 3.54 -4.81 -10.70
N THR A 172 3.00 -3.62 -10.42
CA THR A 172 3.31 -2.34 -11.08
C THR A 172 3.52 -1.23 -10.04
N TYR A 173 4.05 -0.07 -10.45
CA TYR A 173 4.15 1.08 -9.54
C TYR A 173 2.80 1.57 -9.01
N LEU A 174 1.69 1.34 -9.74
CA LEU A 174 0.36 1.67 -9.25
C LEU A 174 0.02 0.88 -7.98
N HIS A 175 0.35 -0.42 -7.94
CA HIS A 175 0.09 -1.26 -6.76
C HIS A 175 0.87 -0.77 -5.53
N LEU A 176 2.13 -0.38 -5.70
CA LEU A 176 2.94 0.21 -4.64
C LEU A 176 2.35 1.57 -4.21
N ARG A 177 1.96 2.41 -5.17
CA ARG A 177 1.38 3.72 -4.90
C ARG A 177 0.07 3.64 -4.12
N MET A 178 -0.74 2.60 -4.31
CA MET A 178 -1.98 2.40 -3.53
C MET A 178 -1.71 2.30 -2.03
N PHE A 179 -0.62 1.66 -1.61
CA PHE A 179 -0.23 1.58 -0.20
C PHE A 179 0.15 2.95 0.35
N GLU A 180 0.94 3.73 -0.39
CA GLU A 180 1.36 5.07 0.03
C GLU A 180 0.16 6.03 0.14
N MET A 181 -0.76 5.99 -0.82
CA MET A 181 -2.00 6.80 -0.73
C MET A 181 -2.85 6.40 0.47
N ALA A 182 -2.99 5.09 0.74
CA ALA A 182 -3.70 4.64 1.92
C ALA A 182 -3.02 5.07 3.22
N LEU A 183 -1.69 4.99 3.29
CA LEU A 183 -0.90 5.42 4.43
C LEU A 183 -1.10 6.91 4.73
N ASP A 184 -1.05 7.77 3.70
CA ASP A 184 -1.27 9.21 3.83
C ASP A 184 -2.68 9.51 4.39
N ASP A 185 -3.73 8.95 3.77
CA ASP A 185 -5.13 9.15 4.21
C ASP A 185 -5.37 8.61 5.63
N ILE A 186 -4.83 7.43 5.98
CA ILE A 186 -4.96 6.86 7.32
C ILE A 186 -4.32 7.76 8.38
N ASN A 187 -3.12 8.27 8.10
CA ASN A 187 -2.38 9.12 9.02
C ASN A 187 -3.06 10.47 9.24
N GLU A 188 -3.67 11.04 8.20
CA GLU A 188 -4.36 12.33 8.27
C GLU A 188 -5.75 12.20 8.90
N GLN A 189 -6.52 11.17 8.52
CA GLN A 189 -7.95 11.14 8.79
C GLN A 189 -8.33 10.19 9.92
N THR A 190 -7.44 9.38 10.49
CA THR A 190 -7.84 8.34 11.44
C THR A 190 -6.95 8.27 12.68
N ARG A 191 -7.42 7.55 13.72
CA ARG A 191 -6.63 7.23 14.92
C ARG A 191 -5.80 5.94 14.77
N PHE A 192 -5.53 5.48 13.54
CA PHE A 192 -4.73 4.30 13.31
C PHE A 192 -3.25 4.64 13.06
N GLU A 193 -2.37 3.75 13.51
CA GLU A 193 -0.95 3.72 13.16
C GLU A 193 -0.71 2.48 12.30
N VAL A 194 -0.22 2.67 11.07
CA VAL A 194 0.09 1.55 10.18
C VAL A 194 1.37 0.86 10.66
N VAL A 195 1.25 -0.39 11.09
CA VAL A 195 2.36 -1.19 11.64
C VAL A 195 2.94 -2.18 10.62
N GLY A 196 2.33 -2.31 9.45
CA GLY A 196 2.84 -3.13 8.35
C GLY A 196 1.88 -3.19 7.15
N GLY A 197 2.42 -3.51 5.98
CA GLY A 197 1.64 -3.71 4.76
C GLY A 197 2.04 -5.01 4.05
N TYR A 198 1.06 -5.70 3.47
CA TYR A 198 1.26 -7.01 2.85
C TYR A 198 0.65 -7.09 1.46
N PHE A 199 1.44 -7.53 0.48
CA PHE A 199 0.92 -8.10 -0.75
C PHE A 199 0.58 -9.58 -0.51
N SER A 200 -0.63 -10.00 -0.89
CA SER A 200 -1.04 -11.41 -0.93
C SER A 200 -1.33 -11.81 -2.38
N PRO A 201 -0.36 -12.39 -3.10
CA PRO A 201 -0.59 -12.89 -4.45
C PRO A 201 -1.55 -14.09 -4.45
N VAL A 202 -2.52 -14.04 -5.35
CA VAL A 202 -3.51 -15.12 -5.50
C VAL A 202 -2.88 -16.46 -5.87
N SER A 203 -3.50 -17.57 -5.50
CA SER A 203 -3.19 -18.92 -6.00
C SER A 203 -3.37 -19.04 -7.52
N ASP A 204 -2.61 -19.92 -8.15
CA ASP A 204 -2.76 -20.24 -9.59
C ASP A 204 -4.11 -20.89 -9.91
N ASN A 205 -4.78 -21.46 -8.90
CA ASN A 205 -6.12 -22.04 -9.03
C ASN A 205 -7.19 -21.01 -9.38
N TYR A 206 -6.91 -19.71 -9.25
CA TYR A 206 -7.79 -18.67 -9.76
C TYR A 206 -7.93 -18.70 -11.29
N GLN A 207 -7.04 -19.38 -12.04
CA GLN A 207 -7.02 -19.60 -13.49
C GLN A 207 -7.44 -18.41 -14.38
N LYS A 208 -7.22 -17.18 -13.89
CA LYS A 208 -7.39 -15.97 -14.70
C LYS A 208 -6.50 -16.05 -15.92
N ARG A 209 -7.07 -15.74 -17.09
CA ARG A 209 -6.30 -15.70 -18.35
C ARG A 209 -5.12 -14.73 -18.23
N GLY A 210 -3.95 -15.15 -18.70
CA GLY A 210 -2.71 -14.36 -18.64
C GLY A 210 -2.05 -14.29 -17.26
N LEU A 211 -2.48 -15.11 -16.30
CA LEU A 211 -1.84 -15.24 -15.00
C LEU A 211 -0.51 -16.00 -15.14
N ALA A 212 0.59 -15.37 -14.76
CA ALA A 212 1.87 -16.07 -14.61
C ALA A 212 1.81 -17.01 -13.39
N PRO A 213 2.64 -18.08 -13.35
CA PRO A 213 2.73 -18.94 -12.18
C PRO A 213 2.97 -18.16 -10.87
N ALA A 214 2.36 -18.63 -9.77
CA ALA A 214 2.31 -17.95 -8.48
C ALA A 214 3.70 -17.62 -7.96
N TYR A 215 4.63 -18.58 -8.04
CA TYR A 215 6.00 -18.38 -7.57
C TYR A 215 6.72 -17.24 -8.31
N HIS A 216 6.45 -17.01 -9.59
CA HIS A 216 6.99 -15.85 -10.31
C HIS A 216 6.37 -14.55 -9.80
N ARG A 217 5.06 -14.54 -9.54
CA ARG A 217 4.33 -13.35 -9.08
C ARG A 217 4.75 -12.96 -7.67
N VAL A 218 4.85 -13.93 -6.76
CA VAL A 218 5.44 -13.76 -5.42
C VAL A 218 6.84 -13.16 -5.55
N ARG A 219 7.71 -13.74 -6.39
CA ARG A 219 9.07 -13.24 -6.55
C ARG A 219 9.12 -11.81 -7.11
N MET A 220 8.27 -11.48 -8.08
CA MET A 220 8.17 -10.11 -8.60
C MET A 220 7.69 -9.13 -7.53
N CYS A 221 6.75 -9.52 -6.66
CA CYS A 221 6.33 -8.70 -5.52
C CYS A 221 7.49 -8.48 -4.53
N GLU A 222 8.27 -9.52 -4.23
CA GLU A 222 9.45 -9.39 -3.34
C GLU A 222 10.46 -8.42 -3.94
N LEU A 223 10.85 -8.63 -5.20
CA LEU A 223 11.79 -7.77 -5.92
C LEU A 223 11.33 -6.31 -6.01
N ALA A 224 10.01 -6.08 -6.07
CA ALA A 224 9.43 -4.75 -6.01
C ALA A 224 9.61 -4.13 -4.61
N CYS A 225 9.33 -4.87 -3.54
CA CYS A 225 9.35 -4.36 -2.17
C CYS A 225 10.76 -4.27 -1.55
N GLU A 226 11.68 -5.17 -1.91
CA GLU A 226 13.01 -5.32 -1.30
C GLU A 226 13.81 -4.01 -1.33
N ARG A 227 13.80 -3.30 -2.48
CA ARG A 227 14.59 -2.08 -2.70
C ARG A 227 13.80 -0.78 -2.69
N THR A 228 12.46 -0.82 -2.66
CA THR A 228 11.63 0.39 -2.79
C THR A 228 10.78 0.71 -1.57
N SER A 229 10.69 -0.19 -0.58
CA SER A 229 9.87 0.02 0.61
C SER A 229 10.58 -0.44 1.89
N SER A 230 10.26 0.23 3.00
CA SER A 230 10.72 -0.10 4.35
C SER A 230 9.66 -0.86 5.19
N TRP A 231 8.41 -0.92 4.73
CA TRP A 231 7.27 -1.38 5.55
C TRP A 231 6.37 -2.41 4.85
N LEU A 232 6.54 -2.58 3.52
CA LEU A 232 5.80 -3.57 2.73
C LEU A 232 6.49 -4.93 2.73
N MET A 233 5.69 -5.97 2.86
CA MET A 233 6.07 -7.38 2.83
C MET A 233 5.20 -8.15 1.81
N VAL A 234 5.60 -9.39 1.50
CA VAL A 234 4.85 -10.28 0.61
C VAL A 234 4.57 -11.56 1.38
N ASP A 235 3.30 -11.92 1.49
CA ASP A 235 2.88 -13.17 2.09
C ASP A 235 2.49 -14.17 0.99
N ALA A 236 3.18 -15.31 0.93
CA ALA A 236 2.93 -16.34 -0.07
C ALA A 236 1.89 -17.37 0.37
N TRP A 237 1.22 -17.22 1.51
CA TRP A 237 0.27 -18.23 2.01
C TRP A 237 -0.88 -18.53 1.04
N GLU A 238 -1.50 -17.50 0.44
CA GLU A 238 -2.68 -17.62 -0.43
C GLU A 238 -2.40 -18.41 -1.72
N SER A 239 -1.58 -17.87 -2.63
CA SER A 239 -0.32 -18.54 -2.91
C SER A 239 -0.27 -20.06 -3.03
N LEU A 240 0.11 -20.64 -1.90
CA LEU A 240 0.49 -22.03 -1.67
C LEU A 240 -0.73 -22.94 -1.43
N GLN A 241 -1.94 -22.39 -1.36
CA GLN A 241 -3.14 -23.20 -1.16
C GLN A 241 -3.45 -24.06 -2.39
N SER A 242 -3.85 -25.30 -2.14
CA SER A 242 -4.17 -26.29 -3.17
C SER A 242 -5.45 -26.00 -3.94
N SER A 243 -6.30 -25.08 -3.46
CA SER A 243 -7.53 -24.64 -4.12
C SER A 243 -7.65 -23.12 -4.10
N TYR A 244 -8.60 -22.58 -4.86
CA TYR A 244 -8.93 -21.16 -4.76
C TYR A 244 -9.31 -20.79 -3.31
N THR A 245 -8.80 -19.66 -2.85
CA THR A 245 -9.02 -19.16 -1.48
C THR A 245 -9.76 -17.84 -1.54
N ARG A 246 -10.89 -17.79 -0.85
CA ARG A 246 -11.69 -16.57 -0.74
C ARG A 246 -10.96 -15.52 0.09
N THR A 247 -11.12 -14.24 -0.27
CA THR A 247 -10.48 -13.10 0.42
C THR A 247 -10.78 -13.09 1.93
N ALA A 248 -11.99 -13.47 2.35
CA ALA A 248 -12.37 -13.59 3.76
C ALA A 248 -11.38 -14.47 4.55
N LYS A 249 -11.02 -15.64 4.01
CA LYS A 249 -10.07 -16.57 4.63
C LYS A 249 -8.63 -16.04 4.64
N VAL A 250 -8.25 -15.28 3.61
CA VAL A 250 -6.95 -14.63 3.58
C VAL A 250 -6.84 -13.64 4.73
N LEU A 251 -7.87 -12.82 4.96
CA LEU A 251 -7.89 -11.88 6.10
C LEU A 251 -7.91 -12.62 7.45
N ASP A 252 -8.60 -13.75 7.56
CA ASP A 252 -8.56 -14.62 8.74
C ASP A 252 -7.18 -15.19 9.02
N HIS A 253 -6.45 -15.59 7.98
CA HIS A 253 -5.05 -16.03 8.12
C HIS A 253 -4.17 -14.92 8.71
N PHE A 254 -4.29 -13.69 8.20
CA PHE A 254 -3.58 -12.55 8.78
C PHE A 254 -3.99 -12.29 10.24
N ASN A 255 -5.28 -12.42 10.57
CA ASN A 255 -5.76 -12.29 11.95
C ASN A 255 -5.15 -13.35 12.86
N HIS A 256 -5.16 -14.60 12.41
CA HIS A 256 -4.60 -15.72 13.14
C HIS A 256 -3.09 -15.54 13.40
N GLU A 257 -2.34 -15.17 12.37
CA GLU A 257 -0.89 -14.98 12.48
C GLU A 257 -0.51 -13.81 13.40
N ILE A 258 -1.25 -12.70 13.37
CA ILE A 258 -0.90 -11.48 14.09
C ILE A 258 -1.55 -11.43 15.47
N ASN A 259 -2.86 -11.63 15.55
CA ASN A 259 -3.62 -11.44 16.78
C ASN A 259 -3.68 -12.70 17.65
N ILE A 260 -3.64 -13.90 17.06
CA ILE A 260 -3.73 -15.16 17.81
C ILE A 260 -2.34 -15.70 18.15
N LYS A 261 -1.50 -15.98 17.15
CA LYS A 261 -0.15 -16.52 17.39
C LYS A 261 0.77 -15.50 18.06
N ARG A 262 0.75 -14.24 17.61
CA ARG A 262 1.66 -13.18 18.11
C ARG A 262 1.04 -12.29 19.18
N ARG A 263 -0.26 -12.45 19.46
CA ARG A 263 -1.01 -11.70 20.47
C ARG A 263 -1.00 -10.19 20.21
N GLY A 264 -0.88 -9.77 18.95
CA GLY A 264 -0.88 -8.35 18.54
C GLY A 264 0.44 -7.60 18.79
N ILE A 265 0.37 -6.27 18.73
CA ILE A 265 1.51 -5.35 18.87
C ILE A 265 1.63 -4.84 20.30
N SER A 266 2.87 -4.59 20.74
CA SER A 266 3.13 -4.08 22.09
C SER A 266 2.88 -2.58 22.14
N THR A 267 2.15 -2.09 23.14
CA THR A 267 1.96 -0.66 23.38
C THR A 267 3.21 -0.05 24.02
N VAL A 268 3.21 1.28 24.23
CA VAL A 268 4.28 1.98 24.93
C VAL A 268 4.52 1.41 26.33
N ASP A 269 3.43 1.01 27.01
CA ASP A 269 3.40 0.43 28.36
C ASP A 269 3.72 -1.08 28.41
N GLY A 270 4.01 -1.70 27.26
CA GLY A 270 4.33 -3.13 27.16
C GLY A 270 3.12 -4.06 27.17
N GLN A 271 1.90 -3.54 27.24
CA GLN A 271 0.69 -4.34 27.05
C GLN A 271 0.53 -4.76 25.59
N LYS A 272 -0.18 -5.85 25.35
CA LYS A 272 -0.47 -6.36 24.00
C LYS A 272 -1.81 -5.83 23.50
N MET A 273 -1.81 -5.21 22.34
CA MET A 273 -2.99 -4.65 21.68
C MET A 273 -3.27 -5.38 20.37
N GLY A 274 -4.53 -5.76 20.16
CA GLY A 274 -4.98 -6.38 18.92
C GLY A 274 -4.88 -5.41 17.74
N VAL A 275 -4.46 -5.94 16.59
CA VAL A 275 -4.20 -5.21 15.35
C VAL A 275 -5.43 -5.26 14.46
N LYS A 276 -5.91 -4.09 14.02
CA LYS A 276 -6.94 -4.01 12.99
C LYS A 276 -6.34 -4.45 11.67
N ILE A 277 -7.11 -5.19 10.87
CA ILE A 277 -6.69 -5.64 9.53
C ILE A 277 -7.67 -5.04 8.53
N MET A 278 -7.15 -4.45 7.47
CA MET A 278 -7.97 -3.86 6.42
C MET A 278 -7.50 -4.30 5.03
N LEU A 279 -8.48 -4.58 4.17
CA LEU A 279 -8.25 -4.91 2.77
C LEU A 279 -8.03 -3.63 1.96
N LEU A 280 -6.90 -3.52 1.27
CA LEU A 280 -6.64 -2.46 0.30
C LEU A 280 -7.00 -2.92 -1.10
N ALA A 281 -7.84 -2.13 -1.78
CA ALA A 281 -8.30 -2.43 -3.12
C ALA A 281 -8.55 -1.17 -3.96
N GLY A 282 -8.61 -1.36 -5.28
CA GLY A 282 -9.07 -0.33 -6.21
C GLY A 282 -10.60 -0.31 -6.29
N GLY A 283 -11.15 0.75 -6.90
CA GLY A 283 -12.58 0.87 -7.21
C GLY A 283 -13.16 -0.30 -8.01
N ASP A 284 -12.35 -1.00 -8.80
CA ASP A 284 -12.78 -2.18 -9.56
C ASP A 284 -13.17 -3.37 -8.67
N LEU A 285 -12.53 -3.53 -7.51
CA LEU A 285 -12.89 -4.60 -6.58
C LEU A 285 -14.22 -4.31 -5.89
N ILE A 286 -14.43 -3.07 -5.41
CA ILE A 286 -15.68 -2.73 -4.73
C ILE A 286 -16.86 -2.82 -5.70
N GLU A 287 -16.72 -2.36 -6.95
CA GLU A 287 -17.74 -2.57 -7.99
C GLU A 287 -18.08 -4.06 -8.16
N SER A 288 -17.06 -4.94 -8.20
CA SER A 288 -17.30 -6.39 -8.29
C SER A 288 -18.01 -6.99 -7.07
N MET A 289 -17.92 -6.35 -5.89
CA MET A 289 -18.60 -6.80 -4.67
C MET A 289 -20.12 -6.59 -4.71
N GLY A 290 -20.62 -5.66 -5.53
CA GLY A 290 -22.06 -5.46 -5.72
C GLY A 290 -22.64 -6.20 -6.91
N GLU A 291 -21.81 -6.88 -7.70
CA GLU A 291 -22.29 -7.72 -8.80
C GLU A 291 -22.96 -8.98 -8.21
N PRO A 292 -24.22 -9.29 -8.56
CA PRO A 292 -24.93 -10.44 -8.05
C PRO A 292 -24.16 -11.74 -8.30
N HIS A 293 -24.17 -12.64 -7.31
CA HIS A 293 -23.58 -13.97 -7.39
C HIS A 293 -22.06 -14.02 -7.54
N VAL A 294 -21.35 -12.89 -7.38
CA VAL A 294 -19.88 -12.85 -7.42
C VAL A 294 -19.27 -13.07 -6.04
N TRP A 295 -19.89 -12.50 -5.02
CA TRP A 295 -19.49 -12.63 -3.62
C TRP A 295 -20.63 -13.21 -2.79
N ALA A 296 -20.29 -14.00 -1.77
CA ALA A 296 -21.28 -14.45 -0.80
C ALA A 296 -21.59 -13.31 0.17
N ASP A 297 -22.87 -13.08 0.49
CA ASP A 297 -23.27 -12.06 1.47
C ASP A 297 -22.58 -12.28 2.82
N SER A 298 -22.39 -13.55 3.22
CA SER A 298 -21.65 -13.91 4.43
C SER A 298 -20.18 -13.48 4.38
N ASP A 299 -19.52 -13.60 3.23
CA ASP A 299 -18.15 -13.11 3.01
C ASP A 299 -18.12 -11.59 3.06
N LEU A 300 -19.10 -10.90 2.47
CA LEU A 300 -19.18 -9.43 2.49
C LEU A 300 -19.37 -8.90 3.92
N HIS A 301 -20.30 -9.48 4.69
CA HIS A 301 -20.47 -9.15 6.11
C HIS A 301 -19.21 -9.43 6.93
N HIS A 302 -18.47 -10.48 6.62
CA HIS A 302 -17.24 -10.83 7.33
C HIS A 302 -16.10 -9.86 7.00
N ILE A 303 -15.87 -9.60 5.71
CA ILE A 303 -14.82 -8.70 5.23
C ILE A 303 -15.11 -7.26 5.67
N LEU A 304 -16.30 -6.74 5.38
CA LEU A 304 -16.65 -5.35 5.64
C LEU A 304 -17.01 -5.10 7.11
N GLY A 305 -17.60 -6.08 7.80
CA GLY A 305 -18.01 -5.92 9.19
C GLY A 305 -16.88 -6.11 10.20
N ASN A 306 -16.07 -7.17 10.06
CA ASN A 306 -15.04 -7.49 11.05
C ASN A 306 -13.70 -6.81 10.74
N TYR A 307 -13.30 -6.83 9.47
CA TYR A 307 -12.03 -6.26 9.01
C TYR A 307 -12.22 -4.82 8.56
N GLY A 308 -12.64 -4.59 7.33
CA GLY A 308 -12.78 -3.25 6.74
C GLY A 308 -12.00 -3.12 5.44
N CYS A 309 -12.26 -2.03 4.73
CA CYS A 309 -11.73 -1.84 3.38
C CYS A 309 -11.19 -0.42 3.17
N LEU A 310 -10.06 -0.34 2.48
CA LEU A 310 -9.40 0.87 2.00
C LEU A 310 -9.57 0.87 0.48
N ILE A 311 -10.44 1.74 -0.04
CA ILE A 311 -10.79 1.78 -1.46
C ILE A 311 -10.15 2.99 -2.11
N VAL A 312 -9.20 2.74 -3.01
CA VAL A 312 -8.63 3.79 -3.85
C VAL A 312 -9.57 4.04 -5.03
N GLU A 313 -10.21 5.21 -5.01
CA GLU A 313 -11.11 5.68 -6.06
C GLU A 313 -10.31 6.07 -7.30
N ARG A 314 -10.73 5.56 -8.46
CA ARG A 314 -10.09 5.81 -9.76
C ARG A 314 -10.99 6.70 -10.63
N THR A 315 -10.43 7.28 -11.68
CA THR A 315 -11.21 8.07 -12.67
C THR A 315 -12.40 7.27 -13.21
N GLY A 316 -13.60 7.80 -13.03
CA GLY A 316 -14.84 7.24 -13.60
C GLY A 316 -15.60 6.27 -12.68
N SER A 317 -15.10 5.95 -11.48
CA SER A 317 -15.84 5.16 -10.49
C SER A 317 -16.41 6.08 -9.42
N ASP A 318 -17.74 6.22 -9.31
CA ASP A 318 -18.37 6.91 -8.16
C ASP A 318 -18.64 5.90 -7.05
N VAL A 319 -17.62 5.69 -6.22
CA VAL A 319 -17.69 4.70 -5.13
C VAL A 319 -18.76 5.08 -4.11
N ARG A 320 -18.98 6.37 -3.85
CA ARG A 320 -19.96 6.81 -2.85
C ARG A 320 -21.38 6.52 -3.26
N SER A 321 -21.74 6.82 -4.51
CA SER A 321 -23.05 6.45 -5.05
C SER A 321 -23.25 4.94 -5.06
N PHE A 322 -22.21 4.18 -5.37
CA PHE A 322 -22.27 2.73 -5.33
C PHE A 322 -22.50 2.17 -3.91
N LEU A 323 -21.79 2.69 -2.89
CA LEU A 323 -22.02 2.30 -1.50
C LEU A 323 -23.44 2.60 -1.01
N LEU A 324 -24.07 3.67 -1.54
CA LEU A 324 -25.46 4.00 -1.23
C LEU A 324 -26.46 3.03 -1.88
N SER A 325 -26.08 2.39 -2.98
CA SER A 325 -26.96 1.52 -3.76
C SER A 325 -27.04 0.08 -3.27
N HIS A 326 -26.17 -0.33 -2.34
CA HIS A 326 -26.05 -1.72 -1.89
C HIS A 326 -26.16 -1.84 -0.37
N ASP A 327 -27.13 -2.62 0.11
CA ASP A 327 -27.54 -2.68 1.53
C ASP A 327 -26.39 -3.07 2.47
N ILE A 328 -25.65 -4.14 2.16
CA ILE A 328 -24.55 -4.65 3.01
C ILE A 328 -23.41 -3.61 3.10
N MET A 329 -23.09 -2.99 1.97
CA MET A 329 -22.04 -1.97 1.90
C MET A 329 -22.43 -0.72 2.67
N TYR A 330 -23.70 -0.30 2.55
CA TYR A 330 -24.22 0.82 3.31
C TYR A 330 -24.23 0.54 4.81
N GLU A 331 -24.61 -0.67 5.23
CA GLU A 331 -24.56 -1.11 6.62
C GLU A 331 -23.15 -0.96 7.20
N HIS A 332 -22.14 -1.49 6.49
CA HIS A 332 -20.74 -1.51 6.92
C HIS A 332 -19.92 -0.29 6.48
N ARG A 333 -20.55 0.75 5.93
CA ARG A 333 -19.88 1.93 5.33
C ARG A 333 -18.89 2.64 6.25
N ARG A 334 -19.09 2.57 7.57
CA ARG A 334 -18.18 3.18 8.56
C ARG A 334 -16.85 2.43 8.71
N ASN A 335 -16.76 1.23 8.14
CA ASN A 335 -15.56 0.42 8.10
C ASN A 335 -14.92 0.41 6.69
N ILE A 336 -15.35 1.35 5.84
CA ILE A 336 -14.83 1.57 4.49
C ILE A 336 -14.28 2.99 4.43
N LEU A 337 -12.99 3.13 4.12
CA LEU A 337 -12.35 4.43 3.87
C LEU A 337 -12.08 4.57 2.38
N ILE A 338 -12.65 5.62 1.77
CA ILE A 338 -12.47 5.94 0.37
C ILE A 338 -11.32 6.94 0.25
N ILE A 339 -10.29 6.55 -0.50
CA ILE A 339 -9.06 7.28 -0.72
C ILE A 339 -9.12 7.88 -2.13
N LYS A 340 -8.98 9.21 -2.24
CA LYS A 340 -9.01 9.89 -3.52
C LYS A 340 -7.65 9.87 -4.20
N GLN A 341 -7.61 9.41 -5.44
CA GLN A 341 -6.40 9.51 -6.25
C GLN A 341 -6.21 10.94 -6.76
N LEU A 342 -5.31 11.71 -6.13
CA LEU A 342 -5.00 13.09 -6.56
C LEU A 342 -4.18 13.16 -7.85
N ILE A 343 -3.33 12.15 -8.10
CA ILE A 343 -2.52 12.03 -9.31
C ILE A 343 -2.95 10.77 -10.06
N TYR A 344 -3.53 10.98 -11.24
CA TYR A 344 -4.07 9.90 -12.05
C TYR A 344 -2.96 9.04 -12.64
N ASN A 345 -2.95 7.78 -12.23
CA ASN A 345 -2.10 6.74 -12.78
C ASN A 345 -2.95 5.50 -13.05
N ASP A 346 -3.10 5.15 -14.33
CA ASP A 346 -3.83 3.98 -14.81
C ASP A 346 -2.88 2.95 -15.46
N ILE A 347 -1.77 2.67 -14.78
CA ILE A 347 -0.87 1.57 -15.15
C ILE A 347 -1.44 0.24 -14.62
N SER A 348 -2.19 -0.45 -15.47
CA SER A 348 -2.70 -1.79 -15.18
C SER A 348 -1.72 -2.89 -15.65
N SER A 349 -1.69 -4.02 -14.93
CA SER A 349 -0.90 -5.19 -15.34
C SER A 349 -1.27 -5.70 -16.73
N THR A 350 -2.55 -5.55 -17.12
CA THR A 350 -3.04 -5.93 -18.45
C THR A 350 -2.43 -5.07 -19.56
N LYS A 351 -2.35 -3.74 -19.38
CA LYS A 351 -1.63 -2.85 -20.31
C LYS A 351 -0.14 -3.18 -20.38
N VAL A 352 0.47 -3.48 -19.24
CA VAL A 352 1.89 -3.90 -19.16
C VAL A 352 2.15 -5.19 -19.95
N ARG A 353 1.35 -6.24 -19.77
CA ARG A 353 1.47 -7.49 -20.54
C ARG A 353 1.30 -7.24 -22.05
N LEU A 354 0.37 -6.36 -22.44
CA LEU A 354 0.20 -5.97 -23.85
C LEU A 354 1.46 -5.30 -24.42
N PHE A 355 2.09 -4.40 -23.68
CA PHE A 355 3.31 -3.72 -24.12
C PHE A 355 4.46 -4.71 -24.29
N ILE A 356 4.65 -5.64 -23.35
CA ILE A 356 5.66 -6.69 -23.44
C ILE A 356 5.46 -7.55 -24.69
N ARG A 357 4.23 -8.01 -24.95
CA ARG A 357 3.91 -8.80 -26.15
C ARG A 357 4.16 -8.08 -27.47
N ARG A 358 4.07 -6.75 -27.46
CA ARG A 358 4.34 -5.90 -28.62
C ARG A 358 5.80 -5.44 -28.72
N GLY A 359 6.69 -5.93 -27.85
CA GLY A 359 8.09 -5.49 -27.80
C GLY A 359 8.26 -4.03 -27.37
N MET A 360 7.23 -3.42 -26.78
CA MET A 360 7.27 -2.03 -26.30
C MET A 360 7.95 -1.95 -24.94
N SER A 361 8.56 -0.81 -24.65
CA SER A 361 9.20 -0.58 -23.36
C SER A 361 8.17 -0.48 -22.23
N VAL A 362 8.47 -1.12 -21.10
CA VAL A 362 7.73 -0.99 -19.83
C VAL A 362 8.57 -0.32 -18.74
N GLN A 363 9.68 0.30 -19.12
CA GLN A 363 10.53 1.07 -18.23
C GLN A 363 9.73 2.20 -17.57
N TYR A 364 9.97 2.43 -16.27
CA TYR A 364 9.24 3.39 -15.44
C TYR A 364 7.75 3.07 -15.18
N LEU A 365 7.22 1.97 -15.73
CA LEU A 365 5.91 1.44 -15.35
C LEU A 365 6.00 0.43 -14.20
N LEU A 366 7.16 -0.21 -14.09
CA LEU A 366 7.51 -1.26 -13.13
C LEU A 366 8.89 -0.95 -12.50
N PRO A 367 9.19 -1.46 -11.30
CA PRO A 367 10.55 -1.47 -10.77
C PRO A 367 11.52 -2.18 -11.73
N ASN A 368 12.74 -1.65 -11.87
CA ASN A 368 13.76 -2.22 -12.77
C ASN A 368 14.10 -3.68 -12.44
N SER A 369 14.07 -4.05 -11.15
CA SER A 369 14.26 -5.45 -10.69
C SER A 369 13.21 -6.39 -11.28
N VAL A 370 11.94 -5.96 -11.31
CA VAL A 370 10.82 -6.71 -11.89
C VAL A 370 10.94 -6.81 -13.41
N ILE A 371 11.33 -5.72 -14.09
CA ILE A 371 11.53 -5.72 -15.55
C ILE A 371 12.60 -6.74 -15.96
N ARG A 372 13.73 -6.75 -15.25
CA ARG A 372 14.82 -7.69 -15.49
C ARG A 372 14.38 -9.14 -15.24
N TYR A 373 13.65 -9.38 -14.16
CA TYR A 373 13.09 -10.72 -13.87
C TYR A 373 12.15 -11.20 -14.97
N ILE A 374 11.28 -10.33 -15.48
CA ILE A 374 10.40 -10.65 -16.61
C ILE A 374 11.20 -11.03 -17.86
N GLN A 375 12.29 -10.32 -18.15
CA GLN A 375 13.16 -10.58 -19.30
C GLN A 375 13.93 -11.89 -19.16
N GLU A 376 14.52 -12.14 -17.99
CA GLU A 376 15.30 -13.35 -17.70
C GLU A 376 14.46 -14.63 -17.87
N TYR A 377 13.23 -14.62 -17.33
CA TYR A 377 12.32 -15.75 -17.38
C TYR A 377 11.38 -15.73 -18.59
N ASN A 378 11.58 -14.80 -19.54
CA ASN A 378 10.77 -14.64 -20.75
C ASN A 378 9.25 -14.61 -20.50
N LEU A 379 8.84 -13.96 -19.40
CA LEU A 379 7.44 -13.92 -18.98
C LEU A 379 6.61 -13.04 -19.93
N TYR A 380 5.36 -13.46 -20.17
CA TYR A 380 4.36 -12.73 -20.96
C TYR A 380 4.62 -12.58 -22.47
N ILE A 381 5.76 -13.03 -23.00
CA ILE A 381 6.14 -12.82 -24.42
C ILE A 381 5.24 -13.62 -25.39
N ASN A 382 5.06 -14.92 -25.13
CA ASN A 382 4.37 -15.84 -26.05
C ASN A 382 2.91 -16.14 -25.65
N GLN A 383 2.29 -15.30 -24.83
CA GLN A 383 0.94 -15.55 -24.32
C GLN A 383 -0.13 -14.91 -25.23
N SER A 384 -1.16 -15.68 -25.59
CA SER A 384 -2.32 -15.17 -26.34
C SER A 384 -3.38 -14.65 -25.38
N GLU A 385 -3.32 -13.36 -25.03
CA GLU A 385 -4.41 -12.66 -24.32
C GLU A 385 -5.20 -11.77 -25.31
N PRO A 386 -6.53 -11.93 -25.43
CA PRO A 386 -7.33 -11.18 -26.40
C PRO A 386 -7.31 -9.68 -26.13
N VAL A 387 -7.04 -8.87 -27.17
CA VAL A 387 -6.82 -7.42 -27.04
C VAL A 387 -8.07 -6.66 -26.59
N LYS A 388 -9.28 -7.16 -26.90
CA LYS A 388 -10.55 -6.55 -26.46
C LYS A 388 -10.61 -6.34 -24.94
N GLN A 389 -10.10 -7.30 -24.16
CA GLN A 389 -10.06 -7.20 -22.70
C GLN A 389 -9.09 -6.13 -22.16
N VAL A 390 -8.17 -5.63 -22.97
CA VAL A 390 -7.22 -4.57 -22.60
C VAL A 390 -7.78 -3.17 -22.88
N LEU A 391 -8.72 -3.08 -23.83
CA LEU A 391 -9.32 -1.83 -24.29
C LEU A 391 -10.70 -1.58 -23.67
N ASP A 392 -11.44 -2.63 -23.29
CA ASP A 392 -12.77 -2.54 -22.67
C ASP A 392 -12.77 -2.07 -21.20
N SER A 393 -11.67 -1.53 -20.68
CA SER A 393 -11.68 -0.79 -19.42
C SER A 393 -12.29 0.60 -19.63
N LYS A 394 -13.60 0.59 -19.94
CA LYS A 394 -14.59 1.69 -20.05
C LYS A 394 -14.11 2.93 -20.85
N GLU A 395 -14.55 3.01 -22.11
CA GLU A 395 -14.99 4.32 -22.66
C GLU A 395 -16.24 4.81 -21.91
#